data_AF-A0A950FU31-F1
#
_entry.id   AF-A0A950FU31-F1
#
_cell.length_a   1.000
_cell.length_b   1.000
_cell.length_c   1.000
_cell.angle_alpha   90.00
_cell.angle_beta   90.00
_cell.angle_gamma   90.00
#
_symmetry.space_group_name_H-M   'P 1'
#
loop_
_entity.id
_entity.type
_entity.pdbx_description
1 polymer ?
#
loop_
_entity_poly.entity_id
_entity_poly.type
_entity_poly.pdbx_seq_one_letter_code
_entity_poly.pdbx_strand_id
1 'polypeptide(L)'
;MDEPENPIVAMAQKLRARRDLGAAIDSATAGAPAPRGDDAASRFAALAEVLATGVKRLNSILGARNGVTLVRLDGPPRLRLRFRERRIALDLDAARQLVLVTGAGLDGEYQFLDTETPALMNLSKFSTDAGYRDALTGSQLLKSVAEDAQLPRPSHLDGSGPLQF
;
A
#
# COMPACT_ATOMS: atom_id res chain seq x y z
N MET A 1 -32.72 -7.75 16.01
CA MET A 1 -32.41 -6.39 16.50
C MET A 1 -30.95 -6.41 16.83
N ASP A 2 -30.12 -5.74 16.02
CA ASP A 2 -28.68 -5.68 16.25
C ASP A 2 -28.43 -4.71 17.42
N GLU A 3 -27.96 -5.22 18.55
CA GLU A 3 -27.49 -4.38 19.65
C GLU A 3 -26.38 -3.45 19.11
N PRO A 4 -26.37 -2.15 19.49
CA PRO A 4 -25.32 -1.25 19.07
C PRO A 4 -23.99 -1.76 19.64
N GLU A 5 -23.13 -2.27 18.75
CA GLU A 5 -21.82 -2.81 19.07
C GLU A 5 -21.07 -1.79 19.94
N ASN A 6 -20.65 -2.21 21.14
CA ASN A 6 -20.00 -1.32 22.10
C ASN A 6 -18.85 -0.58 21.40
N PRO A 7 -18.80 0.77 21.47
CA PRO A 7 -17.84 1.57 20.71
C PRO A 7 -16.38 1.20 20.99
N ILE A 8 -16.07 0.69 22.19
CA ILE A 8 -14.74 0.20 22.56
C ILE A 8 -14.41 -1.09 21.80
N VAL A 9 -15.37 -2.01 21.70
CA VAL A 9 -15.21 -3.29 20.99
C VAL A 9 -15.06 -3.04 19.49
N ALA A 10 -15.89 -2.17 18.90
CA ALA A 10 -15.77 -1.77 17.50
C ALA A 10 -14.40 -1.13 17.19
N MET A 11 -13.89 -0.27 18.08
CA MET A 11 -12.56 0.33 17.93
C MET A 11 -11.44 -0.71 18.05
N ALA A 12 -11.52 -1.64 19.02
CA ALA A 12 -10.54 -2.71 19.18
C ALA A 12 -10.50 -3.65 17.96
N GLN A 13 -11.66 -4.01 17.40
CA GLN A 13 -11.74 -4.81 16.17
C GLN A 13 -11.13 -4.05 14.98
N LYS A 14 -11.41 -2.74 14.84
CA LYS A 14 -10.82 -1.90 13.79
C LYS A 14 -9.29 -1.84 13.87
N LEU A 15 -8.74 -1.71 15.07
CA LEU A 15 -7.29 -1.70 15.30
C LEU A 15 -6.65 -3.05 14.95
N ARG A 16 -7.29 -4.17 15.35
CA ARG A 16 -6.83 -5.52 14.99
C ARG A 16 -6.85 -5.73 13.48
N ALA A 17 -7.95 -5.36 12.83
CA ALA A 17 -8.11 -5.47 11.38
C ALA A 17 -7.03 -4.70 10.62
N ARG A 18 -6.71 -3.47 11.06
CA ARG A 18 -5.61 -2.67 10.49
C ARG A 18 -4.25 -3.34 10.66
N ARG A 19 -3.98 -3.93 11.83
CA ARG A 19 -2.73 -4.65 12.10
C ARG A 19 -2.59 -5.89 11.22
N ASP A 20 -3.65 -6.68 11.08
CA ASP A 20 -3.64 -7.90 10.27
C ASP A 20 -3.45 -7.58 8.78
N LEU A 21 -4.11 -6.52 8.30
CA LEU A 21 -3.92 -6.02 6.93
C LEU A 21 -2.47 -5.55 6.71
N GLY A 22 -1.91 -4.81 7.67
CA GLY A 22 -0.51 -4.38 7.63
C GLY A 22 0.48 -5.54 7.54
N ALA A 23 0.29 -6.57 8.36
CA ALA A 23 1.12 -7.78 8.35
C ALA A 23 0.98 -8.57 7.04
N ALA A 24 -0.23 -8.65 6.48
CA ALA A 24 -0.46 -9.31 5.20
C ALA A 24 0.22 -8.56 4.03
N ILE A 25 0.24 -7.23 4.06
CA ILE A 25 0.99 -6.41 3.09
C ILE A 25 2.48 -6.68 3.21
N ASP A 26 3.04 -6.58 4.43
CA ASP A 26 4.48 -6.77 4.64
C ASP A 26 4.92 -8.15 4.17
N SER A 27 4.18 -9.20 4.57
CA SER A 27 4.44 -10.58 4.14
C SER A 27 4.37 -10.74 2.62
N ALA A 28 3.42 -10.09 1.95
CA ALA A 28 3.30 -10.17 0.49
C ALA A 28 4.46 -9.49 -0.25
N THR A 29 5.01 -8.43 0.34
CA THR A 29 6.08 -7.63 -0.27
C THR A 29 7.50 -8.07 0.12
N ALA A 30 7.66 -8.87 1.17
CA ALA A 30 8.96 -9.26 1.74
C ALA A 30 9.82 -10.13 0.81
N GLY A 31 9.21 -10.83 -0.17
CA GLY A 31 9.92 -11.71 -1.12
C GLY A 31 10.01 -11.13 -2.54
N ALA A 32 9.78 -9.82 -2.71
CA ALA A 32 9.83 -9.22 -4.03
C ALA A 32 11.26 -9.25 -4.60
N PRO A 33 11.42 -9.52 -5.91
CA PRO A 33 12.74 -9.58 -6.52
C PRO A 33 13.45 -8.24 -6.40
N ALA A 34 14.76 -8.29 -6.12
CA ALA A 34 15.61 -7.11 -6.15
C ALA A 34 15.57 -6.45 -7.55
N PRO A 35 15.65 -5.11 -7.62
CA PRO A 35 15.67 -4.42 -8.90
C PRO A 35 16.83 -4.90 -9.77
N ARG A 36 16.55 -5.19 -11.06
CA ARG A 36 17.52 -5.76 -12.01
C ARG A 36 18.40 -4.72 -12.71
N GLY A 37 18.59 -3.55 -12.09
CA GLY A 37 19.35 -2.45 -12.67
C GLY A 37 19.41 -1.25 -11.74
N ASP A 38 20.42 -0.39 -11.97
CA ASP A 38 20.73 0.73 -11.09
C ASP A 38 19.96 2.01 -11.43
N ASP A 39 19.40 2.09 -12.64
CA ASP A 39 18.63 3.25 -13.08
C ASP A 39 17.22 3.31 -12.46
N ALA A 40 16.67 4.52 -12.41
CA ALA A 40 15.36 4.78 -11.83
C ALA A 40 14.22 4.06 -12.57
N ALA A 41 14.35 3.76 -13.87
CA ALA A 41 13.31 3.06 -14.62
C ALA A 41 13.23 1.57 -14.23
N SER A 42 14.39 0.93 -14.08
CA SER A 42 14.53 -0.45 -13.60
C SER A 42 14.00 -0.59 -12.17
N ARG A 43 14.35 0.34 -11.29
CA ARG A 43 13.83 0.39 -9.91
C ARG A 43 12.33 0.70 -9.85
N PHE A 44 11.83 1.54 -10.75
CA PHE A 44 10.39 1.83 -10.87
C PHE A 44 9.59 0.62 -11.37
N ALA A 45 10.13 -0.15 -12.31
CA ALA A 45 9.53 -1.40 -12.76
C ALA A 45 9.48 -2.44 -11.62
N ALA A 46 10.56 -2.57 -10.85
CA ALA A 46 10.57 -3.44 -9.67
C ALA A 46 9.56 -3.00 -8.61
N LEU A 47 9.43 -1.68 -8.35
CA LEU A 47 8.40 -1.14 -7.48
C LEU A 47 6.98 -1.49 -7.98
N ALA A 48 6.75 -1.42 -9.29
CA ALA A 48 5.47 -1.81 -9.88
C ALA A 48 5.13 -3.29 -9.62
N GLU A 49 6.12 -4.20 -9.69
CA GLU A 49 5.95 -5.62 -9.41
C GLU A 49 5.62 -5.89 -7.94
N VAL A 50 6.31 -5.21 -7.02
CA VAL A 50 6.02 -5.24 -5.57
C VAL A 50 4.57 -4.83 -5.32
N LEU A 51 4.15 -3.70 -5.92
CA LEU A 51 2.80 -3.18 -5.78
C LEU A 51 1.76 -4.14 -6.38
N ALA A 52 2.02 -4.73 -7.55
CA ALA A 52 1.11 -5.69 -8.18
C ALA A 52 0.89 -6.92 -7.29
N THR A 53 1.97 -7.43 -6.69
CA THR A 53 1.92 -8.58 -5.77
C THR A 53 1.14 -8.23 -4.51
N GLY A 54 1.44 -7.09 -3.89
CA GLY A 54 0.75 -6.64 -2.68
C GLY A 54 -0.73 -6.32 -2.94
N VAL A 55 -1.08 -5.69 -4.06
CA VAL A 55 -2.47 -5.46 -4.47
C VAL A 55 -3.21 -6.77 -4.71
N LYS A 56 -2.60 -7.75 -5.37
CA LYS A 56 -3.21 -9.08 -5.56
C LYS A 56 -3.53 -9.74 -4.21
N ARG A 57 -2.59 -9.67 -3.25
CA ARG A 57 -2.83 -10.20 -1.90
C ARG A 57 -3.93 -9.42 -1.17
N LEU A 58 -3.90 -8.09 -1.21
CA LEU A 58 -4.93 -7.25 -0.58
C LEU A 58 -6.31 -7.54 -1.16
N ASN A 59 -6.44 -7.67 -2.47
CA ASN A 59 -7.72 -7.95 -3.12
C ASN A 59 -8.24 -9.35 -2.80
N SER A 60 -7.36 -10.32 -2.52
CA SER A 60 -7.78 -11.64 -2.03
C SER A 60 -8.40 -11.59 -0.63
N ILE A 61 -8.04 -10.57 0.16
CA ILE A 61 -8.55 -10.36 1.53
C ILE A 61 -9.80 -9.47 1.51
N LEU A 62 -9.77 -8.37 0.77
CA LEU A 62 -10.85 -7.38 0.74
C LEU A 62 -12.01 -7.77 -0.20
N GLY A 63 -11.77 -8.71 -1.11
CA GLY A 63 -12.73 -9.12 -2.13
C GLY A 63 -12.84 -8.15 -3.30
N ALA A 64 -13.41 -8.62 -4.41
CA ALA A 64 -13.42 -7.91 -5.69
C ALA A 64 -14.14 -6.54 -5.67
N ARG A 65 -15.13 -6.36 -4.79
CA ARG A 65 -15.93 -5.12 -4.70
C ARG A 65 -15.24 -4.01 -3.90
N ASN A 66 -14.32 -4.37 -3.01
CA ASN A 66 -13.59 -3.45 -2.14
C ASN A 66 -12.08 -3.55 -2.39
N GLY A 67 -11.67 -3.82 -3.63
CA GLY A 67 -10.26 -4.00 -3.97
C GLY A 67 -9.49 -2.69 -4.14
N VAL A 68 -8.18 -2.77 -3.94
CA VAL A 68 -7.21 -1.78 -4.40
C VAL A 68 -6.99 -1.98 -5.90
N THR A 69 -6.95 -0.90 -6.65
CA THR A 69 -6.63 -0.90 -8.07
C THR A 69 -5.21 -0.38 -8.27
N LEU A 70 -4.40 -1.12 -9.03
CA LEU A 70 -3.12 -0.65 -9.55
C LEU A 70 -3.24 -0.53 -11.07
N VAL A 71 -2.91 0.64 -11.61
CA VAL A 71 -2.77 0.87 -13.05
C VAL A 71 -1.33 1.19 -13.35
N ARG A 72 -0.78 0.51 -14.37
CA ARG A 72 0.54 0.76 -14.93
C ARG A 72 0.38 1.32 -16.34
N LEU A 73 1.08 2.41 -16.64
CA LEU A 73 1.14 3.01 -17.97
C LEU A 73 2.62 3.02 -18.38
N ASP A 74 2.93 2.55 -19.59
CA ASP A 74 4.32 2.35 -20.02
C ASP A 74 4.88 3.49 -20.90
N GLY A 75 4.07 4.49 -21.29
CA GLY A 75 4.52 5.58 -22.16
C GLY A 75 3.94 6.96 -21.80
N PRO A 76 4.59 7.74 -20.92
CA PRO A 76 5.76 7.45 -20.07
C PRO A 76 5.44 6.53 -18.88
N PRO A 77 6.44 5.97 -18.16
CA PRO A 77 6.21 5.09 -17.02
C PRO A 77 5.47 5.80 -15.88
N ARG A 78 4.25 5.34 -15.57
CA ARG A 78 3.41 5.86 -14.50
C ARG A 78 2.73 4.72 -13.75
N LEU A 79 2.56 4.90 -12.45
CA LEU A 79 1.78 4.03 -11.59
C LEU A 79 0.66 4.83 -10.94
N ARG A 80 -0.52 4.22 -10.85
CA ARG A 80 -1.68 4.79 -10.16
C ARG A 80 -2.22 3.74 -9.20
N LEU A 81 -2.23 4.06 -7.92
CA LEU A 81 -2.90 3.28 -6.88
C LEU A 81 -4.20 3.97 -6.52
N ARG A 82 -5.28 3.20 -6.41
CA ARG A 82 -6.58 3.73 -6.00
C ARG A 82 -7.27 2.76 -5.07
N PHE A 83 -7.83 3.29 -3.99
CA PHE A 83 -8.75 2.58 -3.11
C PHE A 83 -9.84 3.56 -2.67
N ARG A 84 -11.09 3.27 -3.03
CA ARG A 84 -12.22 4.19 -2.82
C ARG A 84 -11.90 5.59 -3.38
N GLU A 85 -11.92 6.62 -2.53
CA GLU A 85 -11.62 8.01 -2.86
C GLU A 85 -10.11 8.32 -2.80
N ARG A 86 -9.31 7.50 -2.13
CA ARG A 86 -7.86 7.69 -2.02
C ARG A 86 -7.17 7.30 -3.32
N ARG A 87 -6.27 8.17 -3.77
CA ARG A 87 -5.48 8.00 -5.00
C ARG A 87 -4.04 8.39 -4.70
N ILE A 88 -3.11 7.58 -5.19
CA ILE A 88 -1.68 7.88 -5.20
C ILE A 88 -1.19 7.72 -6.63
N ALA A 89 -0.52 8.74 -7.14
CA ALA A 89 0.05 8.78 -8.47
C ALA A 89 1.57 8.86 -8.35
N LEU A 90 2.27 7.97 -9.06
CA LEU A 90 3.72 7.98 -9.18
C LEU A 90 4.06 8.14 -10.65
N ASP A 91 4.81 9.18 -10.97
CA ASP A 91 5.28 9.49 -12.33
C ASP A 91 6.79 9.48 -12.36
N LEU A 92 7.38 8.62 -13.20
CA LEU A 92 8.82 8.58 -13.37
C LEU A 92 9.27 9.72 -14.29
N ASP A 93 10.15 10.57 -13.78
CA ASP A 93 10.98 11.47 -14.55
C ASP A 93 12.34 10.81 -14.80
N ALA A 94 12.44 10.09 -15.93
CA ALA A 94 13.64 9.36 -16.30
C ALA A 94 14.83 10.30 -16.60
N ALA A 95 14.58 11.55 -17.00
CA ALA A 95 15.65 12.51 -17.28
C ALA A 95 16.32 12.99 -15.99
N ARG A 96 15.51 13.24 -14.95
CA ARG A 96 16.01 13.66 -13.63
C ARG A 96 16.33 12.47 -12.71
N GLN A 97 15.99 11.23 -13.10
CA GLN A 97 16.07 10.02 -12.26
C GLN A 97 15.22 10.14 -10.99
N LEU A 98 14.07 10.81 -11.07
CA LEU A 98 13.17 11.10 -9.96
C LEU A 98 11.79 10.48 -10.17
N VAL A 99 11.05 10.33 -9.08
CA VAL A 99 9.64 9.96 -9.08
C VAL A 99 8.84 11.10 -8.46
N LEU A 100 7.91 11.66 -9.22
CA LEU A 100 6.92 12.59 -8.70
C LEU A 100 5.79 11.77 -8.07
N VAL A 101 5.62 11.91 -6.76
CA VAL A 101 4.53 11.28 -6.02
C VAL A 101 3.48 12.35 -5.74
N THR A 102 2.21 12.02 -5.96
CA THR A 102 1.07 12.89 -5.64
C THR A 102 -0.07 12.11 -5.00
N GLY A 103 -0.80 12.77 -4.09
CA GLY A 103 -1.95 12.23 -3.38
C GLY A 103 -1.60 11.57 -2.03
N ALA A 104 -2.66 11.32 -1.24
CA ALA A 104 -2.58 10.75 0.11
C ALA A 104 -1.59 11.45 1.08
N GLY A 105 -1.30 12.74 0.87
CA GLY A 105 -0.36 13.51 1.70
C GLY A 105 1.12 13.13 1.48
N LEU A 106 1.43 12.44 0.38
CA LEU A 106 2.77 12.02 -0.02
C LEU A 106 3.33 12.88 -1.16
N ASP A 107 2.76 14.07 -1.38
CA ASP A 107 3.13 14.94 -2.49
C ASP A 107 4.59 15.38 -2.41
N GLY A 108 5.34 15.20 -3.50
CA GLY A 108 6.73 15.66 -3.59
C GLY A 108 7.57 14.94 -4.64
N GLU A 109 8.84 15.36 -4.71
CA GLU A 109 9.87 14.70 -5.53
C GLU A 109 10.62 13.65 -4.70
N TYR A 110 10.73 12.46 -5.25
CA TYR A 110 11.38 11.33 -4.59
C TYR A 110 12.49 10.77 -5.45
N GLN A 111 13.53 10.25 -4.80
CA GLN A 111 14.62 9.53 -5.44
C GLN A 111 14.65 8.09 -4.93
N PHE A 112 15.01 7.15 -5.81
CA PHE A 112 15.24 5.78 -5.37
C PHE A 112 16.50 5.69 -4.50
N LEU A 113 16.39 4.96 -3.40
CA LEU A 113 17.54 4.57 -2.59
C LEU A 113 18.23 3.34 -3.18
N ASP A 114 19.52 3.21 -2.90
CA ASP A 114 20.29 2.01 -3.24
C ASP A 114 20.12 0.93 -2.17
N THR A 115 18.95 0.27 -2.19
CA THR A 115 18.57 -0.77 -1.24
C THR A 115 18.06 -2.02 -1.95
N GLU A 116 18.12 -3.18 -1.28
CA GLU A 116 17.64 -4.46 -1.81
C GLU A 116 16.16 -4.42 -2.23
N THR A 117 15.36 -3.64 -1.52
CA THR A 117 13.94 -3.40 -1.85
C THR A 117 13.78 -2.02 -2.50
N PRO A 118 12.91 -1.86 -3.52
CA PRO A 118 12.63 -0.56 -4.10
C PRO A 118 12.02 0.38 -3.05
N ALA A 119 12.77 1.43 -2.70
CA ALA A 119 12.39 2.41 -1.69
C ALA A 119 12.66 3.83 -2.19
N LEU A 120 11.75 4.74 -1.88
CA LEU A 120 11.77 6.13 -2.32
C LEU A 120 12.04 7.07 -1.14
N MET A 121 13.02 7.96 -1.28
CA MET A 121 13.29 9.01 -0.30
C MET A 121 12.82 10.36 -0.83
N ASN A 122 12.10 11.12 0.00
CA ASN A 122 11.61 12.44 -0.37
C ASN A 122 12.77 13.46 -0.33
N LEU A 123 13.04 14.14 -1.43
CA LEU A 123 14.16 15.09 -1.55
C LEU A 123 14.01 16.32 -0.65
N SER A 124 12.77 16.77 -0.38
CA SER A 124 12.54 17.91 0.53
C SER A 124 12.90 17.58 1.99
N LYS A 125 13.04 16.29 2.33
CA LYS A 125 13.37 15.81 3.67
C LYS A 125 14.85 15.48 3.86
N PHE A 126 15.64 15.48 2.78
CA PHE A 126 17.08 15.27 2.83
C PHE A 126 17.83 16.37 3.62
N SER A 127 17.18 17.52 3.88
CA SER A 127 17.83 18.73 4.42
C SER A 127 17.44 19.07 5.87
N THR A 128 16.72 18.21 6.60
CA THR A 128 16.33 18.48 7.99
C THR A 128 16.87 17.43 8.95
N ASP A 129 17.55 17.84 10.04
CA ASP A 129 18.09 16.98 11.11
C ASP A 129 17.02 16.07 11.79
N ALA A 130 15.73 16.41 11.66
CA ALA A 130 14.60 15.59 12.11
C ALA A 130 14.13 14.55 11.06
N GLY A 131 14.89 14.36 9.99
CA GLY A 131 14.44 13.85 8.69
C GLY A 131 14.72 12.39 8.37
N TYR A 132 15.05 11.53 9.34
CA TYR A 132 14.87 10.09 9.18
C TYR A 132 13.37 9.75 9.20
N ARG A 133 12.63 10.19 8.18
CA ARG A 133 11.36 9.53 7.86
C ARG A 133 11.71 8.25 7.11
N ASP A 134 11.04 7.16 7.48
CA ASP A 134 11.19 5.87 6.84
C ASP A 134 11.02 6.01 5.32
N ALA A 135 11.92 5.35 4.57
CA ALA A 135 11.88 5.34 3.12
C ALA A 135 10.52 4.80 2.64
N LEU A 136 9.94 5.45 1.63
CA LEU A 136 8.65 5.09 1.06
C LEU A 136 8.78 3.83 0.20
N THR A 137 8.50 2.68 0.81
CA THR A 137 8.51 1.37 0.15
C THR A 137 7.16 1.05 -0.50
N GLY A 138 7.12 0.01 -1.33
CA GLY A 138 5.86 -0.54 -1.86
C GLY A 138 4.86 -0.93 -0.77
N SER A 139 5.32 -1.49 0.36
CA SER A 139 4.43 -1.84 1.48
C SER A 139 3.83 -0.61 2.14
N GLN A 140 4.62 0.45 2.32
CA GLN A 140 4.13 1.72 2.88
C GLN A 140 3.11 2.40 1.97
N LEU A 141 3.31 2.38 0.65
CA LEU A 141 2.34 2.88 -0.32
C LEU A 141 0.99 2.13 -0.22
N LEU A 142 1.05 0.79 -0.12
CA LEU A 142 -0.14 -0.04 0.01
C LEU A 142 -0.87 0.19 1.33
N LYS A 143 -0.13 0.33 2.44
CA LYS A 143 -0.70 0.67 3.75
C LYS A 143 -1.36 2.05 3.72
N SER A 144 -0.73 3.03 3.06
CA SER A 144 -1.24 4.41 2.97
C SER A 144 -2.52 4.50 2.13
N VAL A 145 -2.58 3.77 1.00
CA VAL A 145 -3.77 3.77 0.14
C VAL A 145 -4.92 2.97 0.78
N ALA A 146 -4.62 1.91 1.53
CA ALA A 146 -5.60 1.03 2.17
C ALA A 146 -5.88 1.34 3.66
N GLU A 147 -5.50 2.50 4.16
CA GLU A 147 -5.62 2.86 5.59
C GLU A 147 -7.08 2.75 6.13
N ASP A 148 -8.04 3.02 5.26
CA ASP A 148 -9.48 2.97 5.57
C ASP A 148 -10.14 1.66 5.13
N ALA A 149 -9.34 0.67 4.73
CA ALA A 149 -9.86 -0.65 4.39
C ALA A 149 -10.46 -1.30 5.65
N GLN A 150 -11.67 -1.81 5.49
CA GLN A 150 -12.35 -2.63 6.49
C GLN A 150 -12.28 -4.07 6.03
N LEU A 151 -11.83 -4.96 6.91
CA LEU A 151 -11.85 -6.39 6.61
C LEU A 151 -13.30 -6.85 6.48
N PRO A 152 -13.62 -7.71 5.50
CA PRO A 152 -14.93 -8.32 5.44
C PRO A 152 -15.19 -9.10 6.72
N ARG A 153 -16.45 -9.09 7.17
CA ARG A 153 -16.87 -9.89 8.33
C ARG A 153 -16.52 -11.37 8.06
N PRO A 154 -15.92 -12.07 9.02
CA PRO A 154 -15.62 -13.48 8.84
C PRO A 154 -16.89 -14.30 8.60
N SER A 155 -16.91 -15.11 7.54
CA SER A 155 -18.08 -15.90 7.12
C SER A 155 -18.59 -16.88 8.19
N HIS A 156 -17.74 -17.33 9.10
CA HIS A 156 -18.11 -18.21 10.21
C HIS A 156 -18.96 -17.52 11.30
N LEU A 157 -19.08 -16.19 11.28
CA LEU A 157 -19.98 -15.43 12.15
C LEU A 157 -21.37 -15.23 11.54
N ASP A 158 -21.55 -15.51 10.24
CA ASP A 158 -22.84 -15.45 9.54
C ASP A 158 -23.52 -16.84 9.44
N GLY A 159 -22.81 -17.90 9.81
CA GLY A 159 -23.42 -19.22 10.00
C GLY A 159 -24.21 -19.24 11.30
N SER A 160 -25.44 -19.80 11.28
CA SER A 160 -26.18 -20.10 12.49
C SER A 160 -25.27 -20.86 13.46
N GLY A 161 -24.99 -20.24 14.61
CA GLY A 161 -24.19 -20.87 15.66
C GLY A 161 -24.81 -22.20 16.10
N PRO A 162 -24.04 -23.08 16.75
CA PRO A 162 -24.46 -24.43 17.14
C PRO A 162 -25.57 -24.48 18.21
N LEU A 163 -26.21 -23.35 18.53
CA LEU A 163 -27.31 -23.23 19.47
C LEU A 163 -28.58 -22.82 18.71
N GLN A 164 -29.08 -23.73 17.88
CA GLN A 164 -30.51 -23.76 17.54
C GLN A 164 -31.11 -24.91 18.34
N PHE A 165 -31.86 -24.56 19.39
CA PHE A 165 -32.73 -25.49 20.10
C PHE A 165 -34.07 -25.59 19.36
#